data_AF-A0A0N0UZA3-F1
#
_entry.id   AF-A0A0N0UZA3-F1
#
_cell.length_a   1.000
_cell.length_b   1.000
_cell.length_c   1.000
_cell.angle_alpha   90.00
_cell.angle_beta   90.00
_cell.angle_gamma   90.00
#
_symmetry.space_group_name_H-M   'P 1'
#
loop_
_entity.id
_entity.type
_entity.pdbx_description
1 polymer ?
#
loop_
_entity_poly.entity_id
_entity_poly.type
_entity_poly.pdbx_seq_one_letter_code
_entity_poly.pdbx_strand_id
1 'polypeptide(L)' 'VYSAWGQTDSGRYVLVIFIYKYKNLALILSARDMDKKERKRYGRK' A
#
# COMPACT_ATOMS: atom_id res chain seq x y z
N VAL A 1 5.22 -5.68 11.03
CA VAL A 1 4.06 -5.30 10.18
C VAL A 1 4.62 -4.86 8.84
N TYR A 2 3.99 -5.26 7.74
CA TYR A 2 4.46 -4.99 6.37
C TYR A 2 3.63 -3.88 5.72
N SER A 3 4.24 -3.17 4.78
CA SER A 3 3.55 -2.17 3.97
C SER A 3 3.80 -2.40 2.48
N ALA A 4 2.73 -2.30 1.70
CA ALA A 4 2.75 -2.30 0.25
C ALA A 4 2.22 -0.96 -0.26
N TRP A 5 2.85 -0.45 -1.31
CA TRP A 5 2.59 0.85 -1.90
C TRP A 5 2.43 0.62 -3.40
N GLY A 6 1.38 1.16 -4.00
CA GLY A 6 1.16 0.97 -5.43
C GLY A 6 0.06 1.86 -5.96
N GLN A 7 -0.14 1.77 -7.27
CA GLN A 7 -1.24 2.40 -7.98
C GLN A 7 -2.30 1.33 -8.29
N THR A 8 -3.57 1.62 -8.02
CA THR A 8 -4.69 0.78 -8.49
C THR A 8 -4.85 0.91 -9.99
N ASP A 9 -5.60 -0.02 -10.61
CA ASP A 9 -5.96 0.07 -12.03
C ASP A 9 -6.70 1.37 -12.36
N SER A 10 -7.42 1.93 -11.39
CA SER A 10 -8.10 3.24 -11.49
C SER A 10 -7.17 4.44 -11.30
N GLY A 11 -5.86 4.25 -11.21
CA GLY A 11 -4.87 5.31 -11.05
C GLY A 11 -4.70 5.86 -9.62
N ARG A 12 -5.36 5.28 -8.61
CA ARG A 12 -5.26 5.76 -7.22
C ARG A 12 -4.03 5.18 -6.53
N TYR A 13 -3.23 6.05 -5.92
CA TYR A 13 -2.10 5.60 -5.11
C TYR A 13 -2.60 5.18 -3.73
N VAL A 14 -2.34 3.94 -3.35
CA VAL A 14 -2.80 3.34 -2.09
C VAL A 14 -1.65 2.75 -1.30
N LEU A 15 -1.72 2.94 0.01
CA LEU A 15 -0.85 2.31 0.99
C LEU A 15 -1.66 1.25 1.75
N VAL A 16 -1.19 0.01 1.68
CA VAL A 16 -1.78 -1.13 2.39
C VAL A 16 -0.82 -1.58 3.48
N ILE A 17 -1.30 -1.58 4.71
CA ILE A 17 -0.61 -2.10 5.88
C ILE A 17 -1.20 -3.47 6.19
N PHE A 18 -0.35 -4.50 6.25
CA PHE A 18 -0.80 -5.88 6.44
C PHE A 18 0.17 -6.69 7.33
N ILE A 19 -0.35 -7.78 7.87
CA ILE A 19 0.43 -8.81 8.54
C ILE A 19 0.56 -9.99 7.58
N TYR A 20 1.80 -10.37 7.28
CA TYR A 20 2.08 -11.57 6.52
C TYR A 20 1.93 -12.80 7.43
N LYS A 21 1.15 -13.78 6.98
CA LYS A 21 0.85 -15.05 7.64
C LYS A 21 1.39 -16.20 6.79
N TYR A 22 1.44 -17.39 7.38
CA TYR A 22 1.82 -18.61 6.69
C TYR A 22 1.04 -18.80 5.38
N LYS A 23 1.66 -19.49 4.41
CA LYS A 23 1.11 -19.76 3.08
C LYS A 23 0.81 -18.50 2.24
N ASN A 24 1.66 -17.48 2.33
CA ASN A 24 1.52 -16.23 1.56
C ASN A 24 0.21 -15.46 1.80
N LEU A 25 -0.41 -15.63 2.97
CA LEU A 25 -1.63 -14.91 3.31
C LEU A 25 -1.29 -13.53 3.86
N ALA A 26 -1.89 -12.48 3.30
CA ALA A 26 -1.79 -11.12 3.81
C ALA A 26 -3.08 -10.75 4.55
N LEU A 27 -2.99 -10.57 5.87
CA LEU A 27 -4.10 -10.02 6.66
C LEU A 27 -4.02 -8.50 6.61
N ILE A 28 -4.91 -7.86 5.86
CA ILE A 28 -4.96 -6.41 5.75
C ILE A 28 -5.43 -5.81 7.06
N LEU A 29 -4.63 -4.90 7.61
CA LEU A 29 -4.93 -4.18 8.84
C LEU A 29 -5.51 -2.79 8.53
N SER A 30 -5.01 -2.15 7.47
CA SER A 30 -5.51 -0.87 6.99
C SER A 30 -5.14 -0.68 5.52
N ALA A 31 -6.05 -0.07 4.75
CA ALA A 31 -5.79 0.41 3.41
C ALA A 31 -6.27 1.85 3.31
N ARG A 32 -5.40 2.75 2.87
CA ARG A 32 -5.72 4.17 2.71
C ARG A 32 -5.17 4.72 1.40
N ASP A 33 -5.85 5.73 0.87
CA ASP A 33 -5.30 6.53 -0.22
C ASP A 33 -4.08 7.31 0.27
N MET A 34 -3.03 7.35 -0.54
CA MET A 34 -1.83 8.12 -0.25
C MET A 34 -2.06 9.61 -0.46
N ASP A 35 -1.53 10.41 0.47
CA ASP A 35 -1.55 11.86 0.41
C ASP A 35 -0.58 12.40 -0.65
N LYS A 36 -0.79 13.65 -1.09
CA LYS A 36 0.05 14.31 -2.11
C LYS A 36 1.55 14.27 -1.77
N LYS A 37 1.91 14.37 -0.48
CA LYS A 37 3.31 14.27 0.00
C LYS A 37 3.87 12.85 -0.15
N GLU A 38 3.07 11.84 0.19
CA GLU A 38 3.44 10.43 0.07
C GLU A 38 3.60 10.03 -1.40
N ARG A 39 2.66 10.45 -2.26
CA ARG A 39 2.76 10.24 -3.73
C ARG A 39 4.05 10.79 -4.32
N LYS A 40 4.48 11.99 -3.93
CA LYS A 40 5.73 12.60 -4.43
C LYS A 40 6.97 11.81 -4.00
N ARG A 41 6.92 11.19 -2.82
CA ARG A 41 8.05 10.43 -2.25
C ARG A 41 8.13 9.01 -2.80
N TYR A 42 7.00 8.36 -2.99
CA TYR A 42 6.92 6.94 -3.36
C TYR A 42 6.58 6.69 -4.84
N GLY A 43 5.96 7.65 -5.54
CA GLY A 43 5.63 7.54 -6.97
C GLY A 43 6.78 7.87 -7.93
N ARG A 44 8.03 7.93 -7.43
CA ARG A 44 9.23 8.26 -8.21
C ARG A 44 10.24 7.10 -8.31
N LYS A 45 9.84 5.88 -7.94
CA LYS A 45 10.65 4.67 -8.15
C LYS A 45 9.96 3.76 -9.15
#